data_AF-A0A3A4L8D3-F1
#
_entry.id   AF-A0A3A4L8D3-F1
#
_cell.length_a   1.000
_cell.length_b   1.000
_cell.length_c   1.000
_cell.angle_alpha   90.00
_cell.angle_beta   90.00
_cell.angle_gamma   90.00
#
_symmetry.space_group_name_H-M   'P 1'
#
loop_
_entity.id
_entity.type
_entity.pdbx_description
1 polymer ?
#
loop_
_entity_poly.entity_id
_entity_poly.type
_entity_poly.pdbx_seq_one_letter_code
_entity_poly.pdbx_strand_id
1 'polypeptide(L)'
;MPTNTDKVYTPAPGVKGVVFAAPYSKENAQKGIDLAKDFTKDLNGLTLAGTSVLVNLGGLSDAGIVNAEARDHQKVKDFSGSVISTPQSDFSSTFKLDFVESTNLDVLRLVYGVENVKPITKGGTGADANTVVAVQVNHTAAPLANWVFVTETIQGSKLRRQVIPKGQPITVGDVTQVSKDIIRYEVTVEAFGFTIADGSTVHVVEYLSPDV
;
A
#
# COMPACT_ATOMS: atom_id res chain seq x y z
N MET A 1 -11.67 5.22 34.35
CA MET A 1 -10.43 4.44 34.21
C MET A 1 -9.45 5.30 33.44
N PRO A 2 -8.19 5.49 33.90
CA PRO A 2 -7.20 6.25 33.15
C PRO A 2 -6.89 5.54 31.82
N THR A 3 -6.47 6.32 30.81
CA THR A 3 -5.98 5.79 29.53
C THR A 3 -4.87 4.78 29.80
N ASN A 4 -5.03 3.54 29.31
CA ASN A 4 -3.98 2.55 29.38
C ASN A 4 -2.88 2.94 28.38
N THR A 5 -1.80 3.53 28.90
CA THR A 5 -0.67 4.01 28.11
C THR A 5 0.08 2.90 27.37
N ASP A 6 0.00 1.65 27.82
CA ASP A 6 0.60 0.50 27.11
C ASP A 6 -0.13 0.16 25.81
N LYS A 7 -1.35 0.70 25.65
CA LYS A 7 -2.16 0.60 24.43
C LYS A 7 -2.16 1.89 23.60
N VAL A 8 -1.40 2.90 24.02
CA VAL A 8 -1.23 4.16 23.29
C VAL A 8 0.08 4.09 22.53
N TYR A 9 -0.01 4.12 21.20
CA TYR A 9 1.16 4.08 20.34
C TYR A 9 1.83 5.45 20.28
N THR A 10 3.15 5.45 20.50
CA THR A 10 4.05 6.54 20.09
C THR A 10 5.14 5.91 19.23
N PRO A 11 5.36 6.37 17.99
CA PRO A 11 6.44 5.87 17.16
C PRO A 11 7.79 6.02 17.87
N ALA A 12 8.55 4.94 17.99
CA ALA A 12 9.92 5.02 18.46
C ALA A 12 10.83 5.55 17.32
N PRO A 13 11.84 6.39 17.62
CA PRO A 13 12.80 6.81 16.60
C PRO A 13 13.50 5.60 15.97
N GLY A 14 13.49 5.49 14.64
CA GLY A 14 14.19 4.43 13.90
C GLY A 14 13.34 3.23 13.47
N VAL A 15 12.01 3.28 13.68
CA VAL A 15 11.08 2.29 13.11
C VAL A 15 11.09 2.37 11.58
N LYS A 16 11.30 1.23 10.90
CA LYS A 16 11.22 1.11 9.44
C LYS A 16 9.83 0.59 9.06
N GLY A 17 9.15 1.30 8.16
CA GLY A 17 7.97 0.81 7.47
C GLY A 17 8.37 0.29 6.09
N VAL A 18 7.87 -0.89 5.71
CA VAL A 18 8.07 -1.47 4.38
C VAL A 18 6.72 -1.67 3.71
N VAL A 19 6.68 -1.46 2.40
CA VAL A 19 5.47 -1.72 1.61
C VAL A 19 5.75 -2.82 0.61
N PHE A 20 4.80 -3.73 0.50
CA PHE A 20 4.75 -4.78 -0.50
C PHE A 20 3.53 -4.58 -1.40
N ALA A 21 3.62 -4.97 -2.66
CA ALA A 21 2.49 -4.90 -3.57
C ALA A 21 2.40 -6.10 -4.52
N ALA A 22 1.21 -6.37 -5.05
CA ALA A 22 0.97 -7.34 -6.11
C ALA A 22 -0.02 -6.78 -7.13
N PRO A 23 0.07 -7.14 -8.42
CA PRO A 23 -0.99 -6.84 -9.37
C PRO A 23 -2.33 -7.38 -8.86
N TYR A 24 -3.40 -6.58 -8.98
CA TYR A 24 -4.69 -6.99 -8.46
C TYR A 24 -5.25 -8.21 -9.20
N SER A 25 -5.59 -9.23 -8.42
CA SER A 25 -6.51 -10.30 -8.78
C SER A 25 -7.23 -10.71 -7.49
N LYS A 26 -8.43 -11.29 -7.59
CA LYS A 26 -9.13 -11.79 -6.38
C LYS A 26 -8.29 -12.82 -5.63
N GLU A 27 -7.55 -13.62 -6.37
CA GLU A 27 -6.61 -14.59 -5.82
C GLU A 27 -5.47 -13.89 -5.07
N ASN A 28 -4.78 -12.94 -5.68
CA ASN A 28 -3.68 -12.20 -5.05
C ASN A 28 -4.15 -11.40 -3.82
N ALA A 29 -5.37 -10.85 -3.86
CA ALA A 29 -5.97 -10.15 -2.75
C ALA A 29 -6.12 -11.09 -1.53
N GLN A 30 -6.71 -12.27 -1.75
CA GLN A 30 -6.85 -13.28 -0.71
C GLN A 30 -5.49 -13.79 -0.22
N LYS A 31 -4.54 -14.02 -1.13
CA LYS A 31 -3.16 -14.41 -0.78
C LYS A 31 -2.48 -13.36 0.10
N GLY A 32 -2.57 -12.08 -0.25
CA GLY A 32 -2.00 -10.99 0.56
C GLY A 32 -2.57 -10.95 1.98
N ILE A 33 -3.89 -11.18 2.11
CA ILE A 33 -4.57 -11.29 3.40
C ILE A 33 -4.03 -12.47 4.21
N ASP A 34 -3.88 -13.64 3.60
CA ASP A 34 -3.45 -14.84 4.31
C ASP A 34 -1.97 -14.79 4.71
N LEU A 35 -1.10 -14.22 3.87
CA LEU A 35 0.31 -13.99 4.20
C LEU A 35 0.47 -12.97 5.33
N ALA A 36 -0.34 -11.91 5.34
CA ALA A 36 -0.24 -10.86 6.36
C ALA A 36 -0.59 -11.35 7.77
N LYS A 37 -1.40 -12.41 7.91
CA LYS A 37 -1.78 -13.00 9.21
C LYS A 37 -0.60 -13.67 9.94
N ASP A 38 0.36 -14.22 9.19
CA ASP A 38 1.45 -15.04 9.77
C ASP A 38 2.70 -14.19 10.04
N PHE A 39 2.81 -13.66 11.26
CA PHE A 39 3.97 -12.87 11.70
C PHE A 39 5.26 -13.67 11.86
N THR A 40 5.22 -15.01 11.74
CA THR A 40 6.45 -15.84 11.76
C THR A 40 7.16 -15.86 10.41
N LYS A 41 6.52 -15.36 9.36
CA LYS A 41 7.05 -15.31 7.99
C LYS A 41 7.42 -13.89 7.62
N ASP A 42 8.62 -13.74 7.06
CA ASP A 42 9.01 -12.52 6.37
C ASP A 42 8.23 -12.40 5.07
N LEU A 43 7.66 -11.23 4.79
CA LEU A 43 6.91 -10.94 3.57
C LEU A 43 7.81 -10.84 2.33
N ASN A 44 9.12 -10.66 2.50
CA ASN A 44 10.09 -10.67 1.41
C ASN A 44 10.12 -12.03 0.70
N GLY A 45 9.62 -12.05 -0.56
CA GLY A 45 9.74 -13.23 -1.43
C GLY A 45 8.80 -14.38 -1.08
N LEU A 46 7.72 -14.14 -0.32
CA LEU A 46 6.71 -15.17 -0.06
C LEU A 46 5.97 -15.55 -1.36
N THR A 47 6.18 -16.80 -1.76
CA THR A 47 5.46 -17.44 -2.85
C THR A 47 4.31 -18.26 -2.29
N LEU A 48 3.08 -18.11 -2.80
CA LEU A 48 2.04 -19.13 -2.60
C LEU A 48 2.04 -20.06 -3.81
N ALA A 49 2.28 -21.36 -3.57
CA ALA A 49 2.44 -22.37 -4.63
C ALA A 49 3.61 -22.12 -5.62
N GLY A 50 4.69 -21.45 -5.17
CA GLY A 50 5.93 -21.31 -5.96
C GLY A 50 6.04 -20.05 -6.84
N THR A 51 5.03 -19.19 -6.87
CA THR A 51 5.10 -17.87 -7.55
C THR A 51 5.15 -16.75 -6.51
N SER A 52 6.16 -15.88 -6.57
CA SER A 52 6.25 -14.68 -5.71
C SER A 52 5.04 -13.79 -5.98
N VAL A 53 4.19 -13.61 -4.97
CA VAL A 53 2.93 -12.89 -5.12
C VAL A 53 3.16 -11.41 -4.86
N LEU A 54 3.96 -11.11 -3.84
CA LEU A 54 4.25 -9.75 -3.38
C LEU A 54 5.66 -9.34 -3.83
N VAL A 55 5.78 -8.16 -4.41
CA VAL A 55 7.04 -7.46 -4.66
C VAL A 55 7.31 -6.47 -3.54
N ASN A 56 8.56 -6.38 -3.10
CA ASN A 56 8.97 -5.40 -2.09
C ASN A 56 9.19 -4.04 -2.77
N LEU A 57 8.38 -3.05 -2.40
CA LEU A 57 8.47 -1.67 -2.89
C LEU A 57 9.41 -0.80 -2.06
N GLY A 58 10.02 -1.37 -1.02
CA GLY A 58 11.05 -0.73 -0.23
C GLY A 58 10.54 0.00 0.99
N GLY A 59 11.43 0.82 1.54
CA GLY A 59 11.17 1.65 2.71
C GLY A 59 10.27 2.85 2.44
N LEU A 60 9.60 3.31 3.50
CA LEU A 60 8.90 4.59 3.54
C LEU A 60 9.74 5.68 4.22
N SER A 61 9.44 6.94 3.93
CA SER A 61 10.06 8.09 4.59
C SER A 61 9.60 8.25 6.04
N ASP A 62 10.14 9.26 6.73
CA ASP A 62 9.73 9.67 8.06
C ASP A 62 8.29 10.21 8.14
N ALA A 63 7.67 10.54 6.99
CA ALA A 63 6.25 10.85 6.91
C ALA A 63 5.36 9.61 7.15
N GLY A 64 5.91 8.40 7.01
CA GLY A 64 5.25 7.14 7.31
C GLY A 64 4.07 6.83 6.39
N ILE A 65 2.99 6.33 6.98
CA ILE A 65 1.74 5.96 6.30
C ILE A 65 0.62 6.83 6.88
N VAL A 66 -0.09 7.56 6.03
CA VAL A 66 -1.28 8.32 6.44
C VAL A 66 -2.53 7.63 5.93
N ASN A 67 -3.37 7.18 6.87
CA ASN A 67 -4.66 6.57 6.56
C ASN A 67 -5.75 7.61 6.80
N ALA A 68 -6.57 7.89 5.80
CA ALA A 68 -7.70 8.79 5.91
C ALA A 68 -8.99 8.07 5.51
N GLU A 69 -10.01 8.17 6.35
CA GLU A 69 -11.35 7.62 6.11
C GLU A 69 -12.39 8.74 6.15
N ALA A 70 -13.33 8.72 5.22
CA ALA A 70 -14.48 9.63 5.22
C ALA A 70 -15.79 8.85 5.06
N ARG A 71 -16.83 9.34 5.74
CA ARG A 71 -18.20 8.81 5.68
C ARG A 71 -19.15 9.98 5.47
N ASP A 72 -19.86 9.95 4.36
CA ASP A 72 -20.92 10.92 4.09
C ASP A 72 -22.27 10.33 4.46
N HIS A 73 -23.13 11.17 5.04
CA HIS A 73 -24.48 10.78 5.48
C HIS A 73 -25.52 11.73 4.90
N GLN A 74 -26.60 11.16 4.38
CA GLN A 74 -27.76 11.95 3.98
C GLN A 74 -28.71 12.10 5.18
N LYS A 75 -28.98 13.35 5.61
CA LYS A 75 -29.98 13.62 6.66
C LYS A 75 -31.38 13.60 6.08
N VAL A 76 -32.16 12.58 6.42
CA VAL A 76 -33.58 12.50 6.11
C VAL A 76 -34.35 13.20 7.22
N LYS A 77 -35.10 14.24 6.86
CA LYS A 77 -35.94 15.01 7.79
C LYS A 77 -37.40 14.65 7.63
N ASP A 78 -38.16 14.72 8.71
CA ASP A 78 -39.62 14.71 8.65
C ASP A 78 -40.17 16.08 8.23
N PHE A 79 -41.49 16.18 8.08
CA PHE A 79 -42.18 17.43 7.75
C PHE A 79 -42.05 18.51 8.83
N SER A 80 -41.70 18.14 10.07
CA SER A 80 -41.42 19.11 11.13
C SER A 80 -40.01 19.71 11.02
N GLY A 81 -39.18 19.20 10.09
CA GLY A 81 -37.80 19.60 9.91
C GLY A 81 -36.82 18.86 10.81
N SER A 82 -37.29 17.89 11.60
CA SER A 82 -36.49 17.07 12.50
C SER A 82 -35.83 15.92 11.73
N VAL A 83 -34.56 15.63 12.02
CA VAL A 83 -33.83 14.52 11.38
C VAL A 83 -34.34 13.20 11.96
N ILE A 84 -34.90 12.34 11.12
CA ILE A 84 -35.44 11.03 11.50
C ILE A 84 -34.54 9.86 11.09
N SER A 85 -33.62 10.07 10.14
CA SER A 85 -32.67 9.05 9.72
C SER A 85 -31.42 9.69 9.09
N THR A 86 -30.28 9.02 9.21
CA THR A 86 -29.00 9.44 8.64
C THR A 86 -28.29 8.29 7.92
N PRO A 87 -28.89 7.71 6.86
CA PRO A 87 -28.23 6.67 6.07
C PRO A 87 -26.87 7.16 5.54
N GLN A 88 -25.87 6.28 5.56
CA GLN A 88 -24.57 6.54 4.98
C GLN A 88 -24.67 6.47 3.45
N SER A 89 -24.27 7.52 2.75
CA SER A 89 -24.32 7.63 1.30
C SER A 89 -23.02 7.20 0.64
N ASP A 90 -21.88 7.42 1.30
CA ASP A 90 -20.57 7.10 0.74
C ASP A 90 -19.55 6.69 1.82
N PHE A 91 -18.53 5.94 1.41
CA PHE A 91 -17.36 5.60 2.21
C PHE A 91 -16.12 5.65 1.33
N SER A 92 -15.13 6.43 1.76
CA SER A 92 -13.81 6.42 1.15
C SER A 92 -12.74 6.11 2.18
N SER A 93 -11.71 5.38 1.76
CA SER A 93 -10.53 5.06 2.56
C SER A 93 -9.31 5.23 1.66
N THR A 94 -8.36 6.04 2.09
CA THR A 94 -7.16 6.39 1.33
C THR A 94 -5.90 6.21 2.16
N PHE A 95 -4.83 5.78 1.49
CA PHE A 95 -3.51 5.55 2.06
C PHE A 95 -2.51 6.40 1.32
N LYS A 96 -1.86 7.31 2.04
CA LYS A 96 -0.74 8.08 1.54
C LYS A 96 0.56 7.38 1.91
N LEU A 97 1.35 7.04 0.89
CA LEU A 97 2.61 6.31 1.01
C LEU A 97 3.73 7.16 0.41
N ASP A 98 4.80 7.39 1.16
CA ASP A 98 5.96 8.16 0.69
C ASP A 98 7.18 7.26 0.49
N PHE A 99 7.40 6.81 -0.75
CA PHE A 99 8.47 5.86 -1.12
C PHE A 99 9.81 6.58 -1.28
N VAL A 100 10.87 6.05 -0.65
CA VAL A 100 12.22 6.64 -0.70
C VAL A 100 13.19 5.94 -1.68
N GLU A 101 12.81 4.79 -2.21
CA GLU A 101 13.64 4.02 -3.15
C GLU A 101 13.38 4.44 -4.60
N SER A 102 13.87 5.62 -4.98
CA SER A 102 13.56 6.22 -6.27
C SER A 102 14.07 5.46 -7.50
N THR A 103 15.02 4.55 -7.33
CA THR A 103 15.58 3.71 -8.40
C THR A 103 14.99 2.30 -8.43
N ASN A 104 14.08 1.97 -7.52
CA ASN A 104 13.43 0.66 -7.48
C ASN A 104 12.45 0.55 -8.66
N LEU A 105 12.67 -0.45 -9.52
CA LEU A 105 11.86 -0.67 -10.72
C LEU A 105 10.39 -0.89 -10.40
N ASP A 106 10.07 -1.55 -9.29
CA ASP A 106 8.69 -1.86 -8.93
C ASP A 106 7.97 -0.63 -8.37
N VAL A 107 8.67 0.26 -7.67
CA VAL A 107 8.16 1.60 -7.30
C VAL A 107 7.87 2.41 -8.55
N LEU A 108 8.80 2.45 -9.51
CA LEU A 108 8.59 3.17 -10.77
C LEU A 108 7.40 2.61 -11.55
N ARG A 109 7.20 1.28 -11.58
CA ARG A 109 6.05 0.64 -12.23
C ARG A 109 4.74 0.97 -11.54
N LEU A 110 4.75 1.14 -10.21
CA LEU A 110 3.58 1.59 -9.47
C LEU A 110 3.22 3.04 -9.83
N VAL A 111 4.23 3.91 -9.90
CA VAL A 111 4.07 5.36 -10.12
C VAL A 111 3.70 5.69 -11.57
N TYR A 112 4.36 5.05 -12.54
CA TYR A 112 4.23 5.37 -13.96
C TYR A 112 3.44 4.33 -14.76
N GLY A 113 3.14 3.17 -14.16
CA GLY A 113 2.50 2.04 -14.82
C GLY A 113 3.51 1.02 -15.37
N VAL A 114 3.14 -0.26 -15.30
CA VAL A 114 4.02 -1.39 -15.66
C VAL A 114 4.55 -1.29 -17.09
N GLU A 115 3.69 -0.95 -18.04
CA GLU A 115 4.01 -0.85 -19.48
C GLU A 115 4.96 0.31 -19.80
N ASN A 116 5.06 1.28 -18.89
CA ASN A 116 5.81 2.51 -19.09
C ASN A 116 7.23 2.47 -18.54
N VAL A 117 7.59 1.43 -17.79
CA VAL A 117 8.93 1.26 -17.19
C VAL A 117 9.64 0.06 -17.82
N LYS A 118 10.60 0.34 -18.69
CA LYS A 118 11.29 -0.67 -19.50
C LYS A 118 12.78 -0.71 -19.16
N PRO A 119 13.28 -1.80 -18.54
CA PRO A 119 14.72 -1.99 -18.41
C PRO A 119 15.33 -2.23 -19.79
N ILE A 120 16.38 -1.50 -20.11
CA ILE A 120 17.21 -1.69 -21.30
C ILE A 120 18.35 -2.60 -20.88
N THR A 121 18.52 -3.73 -21.55
CA THR A 121 19.61 -4.67 -21.29
C THR A 121 20.71 -4.56 -22.36
N LYS A 122 21.92 -4.98 -21.99
CA LYS A 122 23.12 -4.91 -22.84
C LYS A 122 22.99 -5.66 -24.17
N GLY A 123 22.11 -6.66 -24.24
CA GLY A 123 21.91 -7.53 -25.42
C GLY A 123 23.11 -8.45 -25.69
N GLY A 124 22.90 -9.55 -26.43
CA GLY A 124 23.94 -10.49 -26.85
C GLY A 124 23.80 -11.92 -26.30
N THR A 125 24.82 -12.75 -26.50
CA THR A 125 24.93 -14.11 -25.94
C THR A 125 26.09 -14.16 -24.94
N GLY A 126 25.82 -14.57 -23.69
CA GLY A 126 26.83 -14.61 -22.61
C GLY A 126 26.25 -14.28 -21.24
N ALA A 127 27.07 -14.35 -20.18
CA ALA A 127 26.65 -14.15 -18.79
C ALA A 127 26.04 -12.75 -18.53
N ASP A 128 26.42 -11.74 -19.32
CA ASP A 128 26.00 -10.34 -19.16
C ASP A 128 24.80 -9.94 -20.05
N ALA A 129 24.25 -10.87 -20.85
CA ALA A 129 23.20 -10.54 -21.82
C ALA A 129 21.92 -9.96 -21.18
N ASN A 130 21.69 -10.28 -19.90
CA ASN A 130 20.54 -9.83 -19.11
C ASN A 130 20.88 -8.67 -18.16
N THR A 131 22.09 -8.11 -18.21
CA THR A 131 22.45 -6.96 -17.36
C THR A 131 21.67 -5.73 -17.79
N VAL A 132 20.92 -5.14 -16.85
CA VAL A 132 20.22 -3.87 -17.05
C VAL A 132 21.25 -2.75 -17.12
N VAL A 133 21.27 -2.01 -18.23
CA VAL A 133 22.20 -0.90 -18.48
C VAL A 133 21.52 0.46 -18.36
N ALA A 134 20.20 0.53 -18.50
CA ALA A 134 19.40 1.73 -18.29
C ALA A 134 17.94 1.36 -18.00
N VAL A 135 17.15 2.32 -17.53
CA VAL A 135 15.71 2.19 -17.34
C VAL A 135 15.04 3.33 -18.09
N GLN A 136 14.19 3.00 -19.05
CA GLN A 136 13.34 3.98 -19.72
C GLN A 136 12.02 4.10 -18.96
N VAL A 137 11.62 5.33 -18.63
CA VAL A 137 10.34 5.64 -17.98
C VAL A 137 9.55 6.57 -18.89
N ASN A 138 8.39 6.13 -19.35
CA ASN A 138 7.48 6.92 -20.18
C ASN A 138 6.42 7.59 -19.31
N HIS A 139 6.30 8.91 -19.42
CA HIS A 139 5.28 9.66 -18.69
C HIS A 139 4.02 9.72 -19.56
N THR A 140 2.92 9.15 -19.09
CA THR A 140 1.66 9.05 -19.85
C THR A 140 0.47 9.42 -18.96
N ALA A 141 -0.66 9.76 -19.58
CA ALA A 141 -1.92 10.02 -18.87
C ALA A 141 -2.75 8.75 -18.65
N ALA A 142 -2.17 7.55 -18.85
CA ALA A 142 -2.87 6.30 -18.66
C ALA A 142 -3.25 6.13 -17.18
N PRO A 143 -4.48 5.66 -16.87
CA PRO A 143 -4.87 5.40 -15.50
C PRO A 143 -4.01 4.29 -14.89
N LEU A 144 -3.64 4.45 -13.61
CA LEU A 144 -2.87 3.44 -12.88
C LEU A 144 -3.77 2.25 -12.52
N ALA A 145 -3.23 1.05 -12.68
CA ALA A 145 -3.95 -0.20 -12.42
C ALA A 145 -4.21 -0.40 -10.91
N ASN A 146 -5.13 -1.31 -10.60
CA ASN A 146 -5.34 -1.77 -9.22
C ASN A 146 -4.21 -2.70 -8.78
N TRP A 147 -3.84 -2.59 -7.51
CA TRP A 147 -2.86 -3.44 -6.83
C TRP A 147 -3.42 -3.93 -5.49
N VAL A 148 -2.84 -5.00 -4.98
CA VAL A 148 -2.93 -5.41 -3.59
C VAL A 148 -1.75 -4.76 -2.88
N PHE A 149 -1.96 -4.08 -1.76
CA PHE A 149 -0.87 -3.54 -0.94
C PHE A 149 -0.83 -4.23 0.40
N VAL A 150 0.36 -4.50 0.91
CA VAL A 150 0.60 -4.94 2.28
C VAL A 150 1.66 -4.04 2.87
N THR A 151 1.31 -3.31 3.92
CA THR A 151 2.27 -2.49 4.66
C THR A 151 2.67 -3.24 5.93
N GLU A 152 3.94 -3.17 6.31
CA GLU A 152 4.44 -3.68 7.58
C GLU A 152 5.15 -2.56 8.32
N THR A 153 4.75 -2.30 9.56
CA THR A 153 5.33 -1.28 10.42
C THR A 153 5.56 -1.85 11.81
N ILE A 154 6.60 -1.37 12.51
CA ILE A 154 6.83 -1.72 13.91
C ILE A 154 6.12 -0.70 14.79
N GLN A 155 5.23 -1.14 15.66
CA GLN A 155 4.54 -0.32 16.64
C GLN A 155 4.96 -0.72 18.06
N GLY A 156 5.95 0.00 18.62
CA GLY A 156 6.57 -0.37 19.90
C GLY A 156 7.34 -1.68 19.77
N SER A 157 6.91 -2.72 20.49
CA SER A 157 7.44 -4.09 20.36
C SER A 157 6.64 -4.97 19.39
N LYS A 158 5.54 -4.46 18.81
CA LYS A 158 4.63 -5.23 17.95
C LYS A 158 4.84 -4.95 16.48
N LEU A 159 4.53 -5.92 15.64
CA LEU A 159 4.38 -5.73 14.21
C LEU A 159 2.92 -5.41 13.88
N ARG A 160 2.70 -4.43 13.01
CA ARG A 160 1.41 -4.13 12.43
C ARG A 160 1.49 -4.32 10.93
N ARG A 161 0.58 -5.12 10.39
CA ARG A 161 0.41 -5.32 8.96
C ARG A 161 -0.95 -4.82 8.51
N GLN A 162 -0.99 -3.96 7.49
CA GLN A 162 -2.25 -3.49 6.89
C GLN A 162 -2.30 -3.92 5.43
N VAL A 163 -3.39 -4.58 5.06
CA VAL A 163 -3.64 -5.11 3.72
C VAL A 163 -4.72 -4.28 3.06
N ILE A 164 -4.43 -3.73 1.89
CA ILE A 164 -5.41 -3.13 0.98
C ILE A 164 -5.65 -4.17 -0.14
N PRO A 165 -6.74 -4.95 -0.09
CA PRO A 165 -6.93 -6.06 -1.02
C PRO A 165 -7.19 -5.58 -2.46
N LYS A 166 -7.72 -4.36 -2.61
CA LYS A 166 -7.95 -3.70 -3.89
C LYS A 166 -7.69 -2.21 -3.74
N GLY A 167 -6.48 -1.77 -4.05
CA GLY A 167 -6.07 -0.38 -4.00
C GLY A 167 -5.76 0.18 -5.39
N GLN A 168 -6.18 1.40 -5.69
CA GLN A 168 -5.76 2.11 -6.90
C GLN A 168 -4.93 3.34 -6.53
N PRO A 169 -3.73 3.51 -7.08
CA PRO A 169 -3.04 4.79 -7.03
C PRO A 169 -3.87 5.85 -7.78
N ILE A 170 -4.37 6.86 -7.07
CA ILE A 170 -5.21 7.94 -7.62
C ILE A 170 -4.46 9.26 -7.76
N THR A 171 -3.37 9.44 -7.02
CA THR A 171 -2.58 10.67 -7.06
C THR A 171 -1.12 10.33 -6.81
N VAL A 172 -0.24 10.87 -7.66
CA VAL A 172 1.21 10.89 -7.46
C VAL A 172 1.57 12.36 -7.22
N GLY A 173 2.22 12.64 -6.09
CA GLY A 173 2.67 13.97 -5.72
C GLY A 173 3.86 14.45 -6.56
N ASP A 174 4.24 15.71 -6.35
CA ASP A 174 5.36 16.32 -7.06
C ASP A 174 6.70 15.65 -6.68
N VAL A 175 7.50 15.32 -7.70
CA VAL A 175 8.83 14.72 -7.51
C VAL A 175 9.87 15.82 -7.47
N THR A 176 10.39 16.10 -6.28
CA THR A 176 11.45 17.10 -6.10
C THR A 176 12.83 16.48 -6.30
N GLN A 177 13.66 17.11 -7.13
CA GLN A 177 15.04 16.68 -7.38
C GLN A 177 15.99 17.83 -7.05
N VAL A 178 16.68 17.71 -5.91
CA VAL A 178 17.65 18.69 -5.43
C VAL A 178 18.91 17.97 -4.95
N SER A 179 20.07 18.63 -5.02
CA SER A 179 21.34 18.01 -4.61
C SER A 179 21.49 17.80 -3.09
N LYS A 180 20.56 18.33 -2.30
CA LYS A 180 20.62 18.37 -0.83
C LYS A 180 19.62 17.44 -0.14
N ASP A 181 18.79 16.73 -0.90
CA ASP A 181 17.75 15.85 -0.36
C ASP A 181 17.61 14.61 -1.25
N ILE A 182 16.96 13.59 -0.72
CA ILE A 182 16.62 12.37 -1.45
C ILE A 182 15.40 12.59 -2.37
N ILE A 183 15.32 11.81 -3.44
CA ILE A 183 14.13 11.78 -4.29
C ILE A 183 13.09 10.87 -3.63
N ARG A 184 11.85 11.36 -3.53
CA ARG A 184 10.72 10.62 -2.96
C ARG A 184 9.55 10.56 -3.94
N TYR A 185 8.76 9.50 -3.84
CA TYR A 185 7.52 9.33 -4.57
C TYR A 185 6.36 9.23 -3.60
N GLU A 186 5.59 10.31 -3.50
CA GLU A 186 4.39 10.37 -2.69
C GLU A 186 3.20 9.83 -3.51
N VAL A 187 2.58 8.75 -3.07
CA VAL A 187 1.46 8.10 -3.77
C VAL A 187 0.26 8.00 -2.83
N THR A 188 -0.88 8.49 -3.28
CA THR A 188 -2.17 8.28 -2.62
C THR A 188 -2.91 7.13 -3.29
N VAL A 189 -3.23 6.11 -2.50
CA VAL A 189 -3.94 4.91 -2.91
C VAL A 189 -5.35 4.95 -2.34
N GLU A 190 -6.36 4.79 -3.19
CA GLU A 190 -7.75 4.61 -2.78
C GLU A 190 -8.06 3.12 -2.58
N ALA A 191 -8.61 2.77 -1.42
CA ALA A 191 -8.98 1.41 -1.04
C ALA A 191 -10.44 1.11 -1.37
N PHE A 192 -10.65 0.16 -2.28
CA PHE A 192 -11.98 -0.29 -2.70
C PHE A 192 -12.43 -1.52 -1.90
N GLY A 193 -13.75 -1.67 -1.81
CA GLY A 193 -14.35 -2.83 -1.16
C GLY A 193 -13.96 -4.15 -1.82
N PHE A 194 -13.57 -5.12 -0.99
CA PHE A 194 -13.24 -6.48 -1.37
C PHE A 194 -13.99 -7.46 -0.47
N THR A 195 -14.61 -8.47 -1.05
CA THR A 195 -15.30 -9.53 -0.29
C THR A 195 -14.30 -10.59 0.14
N ILE A 196 -14.11 -10.75 1.44
CA ILE A 196 -13.24 -11.77 2.03
C ILE A 196 -13.97 -13.11 2.15
N ALA A 197 -13.22 -14.17 2.49
CA ALA A 197 -13.72 -15.55 2.53
C ALA A 197 -14.95 -15.77 3.44
N ASP A 198 -15.15 -14.94 4.48
CA ASP A 198 -16.31 -15.02 5.36
C ASP A 198 -17.58 -14.33 4.82
N GLY A 199 -17.51 -13.71 3.64
CA GLY A 199 -18.60 -12.99 2.99
C GLY A 199 -18.69 -11.50 3.31
N SER A 200 -17.88 -10.99 4.24
CA SER A 200 -17.84 -9.56 4.59
C SER A 200 -17.13 -8.75 3.50
N THR A 201 -17.58 -7.50 3.29
CA THR A 201 -16.86 -6.55 2.43
C THR A 201 -15.97 -5.66 3.28
N VAL A 202 -14.69 -5.62 2.97
CA VAL A 202 -13.66 -4.84 3.67
C VAL A 202 -12.87 -4.00 2.68
N HIS A 203 -12.45 -2.80 3.07
CA HIS A 203 -11.58 -1.96 2.26
C HIS A 203 -10.11 -2.15 2.66
N VAL A 204 -9.87 -2.40 3.95
CA VAL A 204 -8.57 -2.66 4.55
C VAL A 204 -8.73 -3.78 5.56
N VAL A 205 -7.74 -4.66 5.64
CA VAL A 205 -7.64 -5.67 6.70
C VAL A 205 -6.37 -5.40 7.50
N GLU A 206 -6.48 -5.43 8.82
CA GLU A 206 -5.36 -5.12 9.71
C GLU A 206 -5.06 -6.27 10.66
N TYR A 207 -3.78 -6.54 10.83
CA TYR A 207 -3.24 -7.51 11.78
C TYR A 207 -2.23 -6.84 12.69
N LEU A 208 -2.32 -7.13 13.99
CA LEU A 208 -1.30 -6.79 14.97
C LEU A 208 -0.71 -8.08 15.53
N SER A 209 0.61 -8.13 15.70
CA SER A 209 1.25 -9.27 16.33
C SER A 209 0.76 -9.42 17.77
N PRO A 210 0.65 -10.65 18.29
CA PRO A 210 0.29 -10.88 19.68
C PRO A 210 1.29 -10.21 20.64
N ASP A 211 0.85 -9.95 21.86
CA ASP A 211 1.76 -9.65 22.97
C ASP A 211 2.71 -10.84 23.17
N VAL A 212 4.00 -10.54 23.39
CA VAL A 212 5.01 -11.54 23.77
C VAL A 212 4.80 -11.96 25.22
#